data_AF-A0A4P7WU94-F1
#
_entry.id   AF-A0A4P7WU94-F1
#
_cell.length_a   1.000
_cell.length_b   1.000
_cell.length_c   1.000
_cell.angle_alpha   90.00
_cell.angle_beta   90.00
_cell.angle_gamma   90.00
#
_symmetry.space_group_name_H-M   'P 1'
#
loop_
_entity.id
_entity.type
_entity.pdbx_description
1 polymer ?
#
loop_
_entity_poly.entity_id
_entity_poly.type
_entity_poly.pdbx_seq_one_letter_code
_entity_poly.pdbx_strand_id
1 'polypeptide(L)' 'MKRNDFEYHSNIDKIDGFVYHTFKITESILIVISKFDGEEWKIANKLIDSNLAKTLGEIIDNEK' A
#
# COMPACT_ATOMS: atom_id res chain seq x y z
N MET A 1 3.25 -23.75 3.80
CA MET A 1 3.75 -22.37 3.78
C MET A 1 2.85 -21.58 2.84
N LYS A 2 1.89 -20.82 3.36
CA LYS A 2 1.05 -19.94 2.52
C LYS A 2 1.92 -18.74 2.15
N ARG A 3 2.06 -18.44 0.86
CA ARG A 3 2.68 -17.19 0.41
C ARG A 3 1.85 -16.05 1.02
N ASN A 4 2.51 -15.09 1.66
CA ASN A 4 1.88 -13.81 1.91
C ASN A 4 1.69 -13.16 0.53
N ASP A 5 0.47 -13.25 0.02
CA ASP A 5 0.11 -12.74 -1.30
C ASP A 5 0.15 -11.21 -1.26
N PHE A 6 1.27 -10.64 -1.71
CA PHE A 6 1.40 -9.22 -1.96
C PHE A 6 0.61 -8.89 -3.22
N GLU A 7 -0.45 -8.11 -3.07
CA GLU A 7 -1.30 -7.69 -4.18
C GLU A 7 -0.98 -6.25 -4.58
N TYR A 8 -0.58 -6.09 -5.84
CA TYR A 8 -0.30 -4.79 -6.44
C TYR A 8 -1.38 -4.45 -7.46
N HIS A 9 -2.03 -3.31 -7.27
CA HIS A 9 -3.01 -2.78 -8.20
C HIS A 9 -2.59 -1.36 -8.61
N SER A 10 -2.51 -1.15 -9.93
CA SER A 10 -2.15 0.15 -10.51
C SER A 10 -3.31 0.67 -11.32
N ASN A 11 -3.66 1.94 -11.14
CA ASN A 11 -4.57 2.62 -12.04
C ASN A 11 -4.02 4.00 -12.39
N ILE A 12 -4.24 4.43 -13.62
CA ILE A 12 -3.76 5.70 -14.12
C ILE A 12 -4.99 6.48 -14.56
N ASP A 13 -5.36 7.49 -13.80
CA ASP A 13 -6.38 8.43 -14.25
C ASP A 13 -5.72 9.46 -15.17
N LYS A 14 -5.69 9.12 -16.46
CA LYS A 14 -4.96 9.87 -17.49
C LYS A 14 -5.58 11.23 -17.80
N ILE A 15 -6.74 11.57 -17.25
CA ILE A 15 -7.50 12.77 -17.61
C ILE A 15 -6.86 14.03 -16.98
N ASP A 16 -6.34 13.93 -15.75
CA ASP A 16 -5.85 15.09 -14.98
C ASP A 16 -4.35 15.03 -14.62
N GLY A 17 -3.56 14.18 -15.30
CA GLY A 17 -2.14 14.00 -14.96
C GLY A 17 -1.93 13.44 -13.55
N PHE A 18 -2.89 12.62 -13.09
CA PHE A 18 -2.92 12.06 -11.74
C PHE A 18 -2.69 10.55 -11.81
N VAL A 19 -1.68 10.08 -11.08
CA VAL A 19 -1.32 8.66 -11.02
C VAL A 19 -1.49 8.17 -9.59
N TYR A 20 -2.12 7.01 -9.40
CA TYR A 20 -2.21 6.38 -8.09
C TYR A 20 -1.93 4.87 -8.14
N HIS A 21 -1.20 4.38 -7.15
CA HIS A 21 -0.89 2.96 -6.98
C HIS A 21 -1.40 2.49 -5.62
N THR A 22 -1.98 1.30 -5.59
CA THR A 22 -2.49 0.65 -4.38
C THR A 22 -1.68 -0.61 -4.12
N PHE A 23 -1.14 -0.70 -2.91
CA PHE A 23 -0.42 -1.85 -2.39
C PHE A 23 -1.23 -2.46 -1.26
N LYS A 24 -1.67 -3.71 -1.44
CA LYS A 24 -2.30 -4.49 -0.39
C LYS A 24 -1.26 -5.50 0.12
N ILE A 25 -0.79 -5.26 1.33
CA ILE A 25 0.26 -6.08 1.96
C ILE A 25 -0.39 -7.22 2.75
N THR A 26 -1.53 -6.94 3.39
CA THR A 26 -2.40 -7.92 4.05
C THR A 26 -3.86 -7.51 3.86
N GLU A 27 -4.80 -8.32 4.36
CA GLU A 27 -6.22 -7.92 4.44
C GLU A 27 -6.45 -6.62 5.23
N SER A 28 -5.56 -6.28 6.17
CA SER A 28 -5.67 -5.11 7.04
C SER A 28 -4.75 -3.95 6.68
N ILE A 29 -3.69 -4.19 5.89
CA ILE A 29 -2.71 -3.17 5.50
C ILE A 29 -2.87 -2.83 4.02
N LEU A 30 -3.35 -1.61 3.78
CA LEU A 30 -3.47 -1.02 2.45
C LEU A 30 -2.76 0.34 2.41
N ILE A 31 -1.85 0.49 1.45
CA ILE A 31 -1.09 1.72 1.20
C ILE A 31 -1.44 2.22 -0.20
N VAL A 32 -1.93 3.45 -0.28
CA VAL A 32 -2.14 4.15 -1.54
C VAL A 32 -1.09 5.25 -1.63
N ILE A 33 -0.33 5.27 -2.73
CA ILE A 33 0.50 6.41 -3.09
C ILE A 33 -0.08 7.08 -4.33
N SER A 34 0.03 8.40 -4.41
CA SER A 34 -0.37 9.15 -5.58
C SER A 34 0.58 10.30 -5.86
N LYS A 35 0.56 10.79 -7.09
CA LYS A 35 1.18 12.05 -7.48
C LYS A 35 0.44 12.70 -8.64
N PHE A 36 0.61 14.01 -8.75
CA PHE A 36 0.39 14.72 -9.99
C PHE A 36 1.67 14.72 -10.84
N ASP A 37 1.55 15.01 -12.13
CA ASP A 37 2.69 15.16 -13.02
C ASP A 37 3.64 16.26 -12.53
N GLY A 38 4.94 15.94 -12.50
CA GLY A 38 5.98 16.84 -11.99
C GLY A 38 6.06 16.95 -10.47
N GLU A 39 5.15 16.35 -9.70
CA GLU A 39 5.22 16.30 -8.24
C GLU A 39 5.87 15.01 -7.69
N GLU A 40 6.25 15.08 -6.42
CA GLU A 40 6.70 13.92 -5.63
C GLU A 40 5.54 13.00 -5.26
N TRP A 41 5.84 11.71 -5.11
CA TRP A 41 4.90 10.72 -4.60
C TRP A 41 4.55 10.98 -3.14
N LYS A 42 3.25 10.91 -2.80
CA LYS A 42 2.73 11.09 -1.45
C LYS A 42 1.84 9.91 -1.08
N ILE A 43 1.78 9.58 0.21
CA ILE A 43 0.78 8.65 0.73
C ILE A 43 -0.57 9.36 0.70
N ALA A 44 -1.53 8.78 -0.01
CA ALA A 44 -2.83 9.39 -0.29
C ALA A 44 -3.90 9.00 0.75
N ASN A 45 -3.77 7.83 1.38
CA ASN A 45 -4.71 7.37 2.38
C ASN A 45 -4.15 7.51 3.79
N LYS A 46 -5.04 7.78 4.75
CA LYS A 46 -4.72 7.60 6.16
C LYS A 46 -4.50 6.10 6.38
N LEU A 47 -3.34 5.72 6.91
CA LEU A 47 -3.09 4.33 7.29
C LEU A 47 -4.20 3.92 8.25
N ILE A 48 -4.95 2.88 7.87
CA ILE A 48 -6.20 2.48 8.53
C ILE A 48 -5.93 2.03 9.98
N ASP A 49 -4.67 1.72 10.30
CA ASP A 49 -4.27 1.32 11.64
C ASP A 49 -2.97 2.01 12.09
N SER A 50 -2.96 2.55 13.31
CA SER A 50 -1.76 3.04 13.98
C SER A 50 -0.78 1.91 14.33
N ASN A 51 -1.21 0.65 14.19
CA ASN A 51 -0.46 -0.53 14.55
C ASN A 51 0.24 -1.24 13.38
N LEU A 52 0.49 -0.55 12.25
CA LEU A 52 1.22 -1.09 11.11
C LEU A 52 2.50 -1.83 11.53
N ALA A 53 3.28 -1.25 12.45
CA ALA A 53 4.49 -1.87 12.97
C ALA A 53 4.23 -3.21 13.69
N LYS A 54 3.13 -3.31 14.46
CA LYS A 54 2.74 -4.53 15.15
C LYS A 54 2.33 -5.62 14.16
N THR A 55 1.46 -5.29 13.20
CA THR A 55 1.02 -6.27 12.19
C THR A 55 2.18 -6.76 11.34
N LEU A 56 3.13 -5.88 10.97
CA LEU A 56 4.36 -6.30 10.28
C LEU A 56 5.24 -7.21 11.16
N GLY A 57 5.35 -6.91 12.46
CA GLY A 57 6.06 -7.76 13.41
C GLY A 57 5.45 -9.17 13.52
N GLU A 58 4.11 -9.25 13.63
CA GLU A 58 3.39 -10.53 13.67
C GLU A 58 3.62 -11.36 12.40
N ILE A 59 3.71 -10.75 11.21
CA ILE A 59 4.02 -11.46 9.96
C ILE A 59 5.42 -12.06 10.02
N ILE A 60 6.42 -11.27 10.42
CA ILE A 60 7.83 -11.71 10.50
C ILE A 60 7.98 -12.85 11.51
N ASP A 61 7.30 -12.76 12.65
CA ASP A 61 7.36 -13.79 13.70
C ASP A 61 6.66 -15.10 13.28
N ASN A 62 5.60 -15.03 12.46
CA ASN A 62 4.87 -16.20 11.95
C ASN A 62 5.52 -16.86 10.72
N GLU A 63 6.54 -16.25 10.09
CA GLU A 63 7.32 -16.89 9.01
C GLU A 63 8.49 -17.76 9.53
N LYS A 64 8.73 -17.79 10.85
CA LYS A 64 9.69 -18.71 11.51
C LYS A 64 9.08 -20.07 11.84
#